data_AF-A0A1Y4G0K8-F1
#
_entry.id   AF-A0A1Y4G0K8-F1
#
_cell.length_a   1.000
_cell.length_b   1.000
_cell.length_c   1.000
_cell.angle_alpha   90.00
_cell.angle_beta   90.00
_cell.angle_gamma   90.00
#
_symmetry.space_group_name_H-M   'P 1'
#
loop_
_entity.id
_entity.type
_entity.pdbx_description
1 polymer ?
#
loop_
_entity_poly.entity_id
_entity_poly.type
_entity_poly.pdbx_seq_one_letter_code
_entity_poly.pdbx_strand_id
1 'polypeptide(L)'
;MWPIPTRGGDDVRLTTGQAAEIVGTSPRTIARLIDCGKLKGARVGGGHRYVMLSDLMAFDRCSREERASRLGDMRTCAAEEGFYDHGGAVADYLKGFE
;
A
#
# COMPACT_ATOMS: atom_id res chain seq x y z
N MET A 1 23.08 -22.33 -6.39
CA MET A 1 21.77 -22.88 -5.97
C MET A 1 21.42 -22.19 -4.65
N TRP A 2 20.53 -21.20 -4.65
CA TRP A 2 20.22 -20.40 -3.45
C TRP A 2 18.96 -20.96 -2.76
N PRO A 3 18.92 -21.11 -1.42
CA PRO A 3 17.74 -21.62 -0.73
C PRO A 3 16.65 -20.55 -0.70
N ILE A 4 15.48 -20.88 -1.24
CA ILE A 4 14.29 -20.04 -1.18
C ILE A 4 13.65 -20.31 0.19
N PRO A 5 13.42 -19.30 1.04
CA PRO A 5 12.74 -19.53 2.31
C PRO A 5 11.29 -19.98 2.04
N THR A 6 11.02 -21.28 2.23
CA THR A 6 9.67 -21.83 2.21
C THR A 6 9.06 -21.64 3.60
N ARG A 7 8.33 -20.56 3.81
CA ARG A 7 7.47 -20.43 5.00
C ARG A 7 6.01 -20.56 4.57
N GLY A 8 5.59 -21.82 4.40
CA GLY A 8 4.26 -22.23 3.96
C GLY A 8 4.38 -23.16 2.75
N GLY A 9 3.83 -24.36 2.83
CA GLY A 9 4.08 -25.47 1.89
C GLY A 9 3.74 -25.22 0.43
N ASP A 10 2.94 -24.18 0.11
CA ASP A 10 2.44 -23.89 -1.25
C ASP A 10 2.33 -22.37 -1.51
N ASP A 11 3.36 -21.58 -1.16
CA ASP A 11 3.33 -20.14 -1.42
C ASP A 11 3.51 -19.84 -2.92
N VAL A 12 2.60 -19.04 -3.49
CA VAL A 12 2.48 -18.81 -4.93
C VAL A 12 3.45 -17.73 -5.38
N ARG A 13 4.24 -18.03 -6.41
CA ARG A 13 5.09 -17.05 -7.11
C ARG A 13 4.26 -16.22 -8.06
N LEU A 14 4.35 -14.90 -7.92
CA LEU A 14 3.67 -13.93 -8.76
C LEU A 14 4.66 -13.09 -9.55
N THR A 15 4.33 -12.83 -10.81
CA THR A 15 4.96 -11.74 -11.57
C THR A 15 4.53 -10.40 -11.03
N THR A 16 5.27 -9.34 -11.36
CA THR A 16 4.87 -7.96 -11.02
C THR A 16 3.51 -7.56 -11.60
N GLY A 17 3.10 -8.18 -12.72
CA GLY A 17 1.78 -7.98 -13.32
C GLY A 17 0.67 -8.55 -12.45
N GLN A 18 0.75 -9.85 -12.15
CA GLN A 18 -0.23 -10.54 -11.30
C GLN A 18 -0.33 -9.93 -9.90
N ALA A 19 0.81 -9.57 -9.30
CA ALA A 19 0.84 -8.90 -8.01
C ALA A 19 0.10 -7.55 -8.05
N ALA A 20 0.27 -6.80 -9.13
CA ALA A 20 -0.36 -5.49 -9.31
C ALA A 20 -1.88 -5.59 -9.46
N GLU A 21 -2.38 -6.60 -10.18
CA GLU A 21 -3.81 -6.88 -10.28
C GLU A 21 -4.42 -7.21 -8.92
N ILE A 22 -3.72 -7.99 -8.10
CA ILE A 22 -4.20 -8.41 -6.77
C ILE A 22 -4.34 -7.21 -5.81
N VAL A 23 -3.35 -6.32 -5.75
CA VAL A 23 -3.36 -5.18 -4.79
C VAL A 23 -3.93 -3.89 -5.39
N GLY A 24 -4.35 -3.91 -6.66
CA GLY A 24 -4.92 -2.75 -7.35
C GLY A 24 -3.92 -1.62 -7.59
N THR A 25 -2.69 -1.94 -8.02
CA THR A 25 -1.66 -0.93 -8.35
C THR A 25 -1.07 -1.17 -9.75
N SER A 26 -0.03 -0.41 -10.12
CA SER A 26 0.67 -0.62 -11.40
C SER A 26 1.80 -1.65 -11.27
N PRO A 27 2.06 -2.49 -12.29
CA PRO A 27 3.21 -3.40 -12.30
C PRO A 27 4.55 -2.68 -12.12
N ARG A 28 4.66 -1.45 -12.64
CA ARG A 28 5.84 -0.58 -12.47
C ARG A 28 6.05 -0.19 -11.01
N THR A 29 4.98 0.05 -10.26
CA THR A 29 5.04 0.32 -8.82
C THR A 29 5.59 -0.89 -8.07
N ILE A 30 5.06 -2.09 -8.33
CA ILE A 30 5.54 -3.33 -7.72
C ILE A 30 7.03 -3.55 -8.02
N ALA A 31 7.43 -3.41 -9.28
CA ALA A 31 8.83 -3.52 -9.67
C ALA A 31 9.73 -2.54 -8.90
N ARG A 32 9.29 -1.28 -8.76
CA ARG A 32 10.05 -0.26 -8.03
C ARG A 32 10.14 -0.57 -6.53
N LEU A 33 9.07 -1.11 -5.93
CA LEU A 33 9.06 -1.52 -4.54
C LEU A 33 10.03 -2.68 -4.26
N ILE A 34 10.11 -3.65 -5.18
CA ILE A 34 11.09 -4.74 -5.13
C ILE A 34 12.51 -4.16 -5.27
N ASP A 35 12.71 -3.24 -6.21
CA ASP A 35 14.02 -2.66 -6.51
C ASP A 35 14.61 -1.84 -5.37
N CYS A 36 13.76 -1.11 -4.64
CA CYS A 36 14.19 -0.36 -3.45
C CYS A 36 14.16 -1.20 -2.16
N GLY A 37 13.89 -2.51 -2.25
CA GLY A 37 13.87 -3.41 -1.10
C GLY A 37 12.70 -3.23 -0.13
N LYS A 38 11.72 -2.39 -0.47
CA LYS A 38 10.50 -2.18 0.34
C LYS A 38 9.53 -3.35 0.25
N LEU A 39 9.54 -4.08 -0.86
CA LEU A 39 8.80 -5.31 -1.05
C LEU A 39 9.78 -6.46 -1.24
N LYS A 40 9.64 -7.53 -0.48
CA LYS A 40 10.48 -8.72 -0.63
C LYS A 40 10.18 -9.36 -1.99
N GLY A 41 11.19 -9.42 -2.83
CA GLY A 41 11.09 -10.00 -4.16
C GLY A 41 12.47 -10.30 -4.71
N ALA A 42 12.52 -11.16 -5.72
CA ALA A 42 13.77 -11.59 -6.34
C ALA A 42 13.81 -11.25 -7.82
N ARG A 43 14.99 -10.89 -8.30
CA ARG A 43 15.29 -10.88 -9.73
C ARG A 43 15.70 -12.28 -10.16
N VAL A 44 15.12 -12.75 -11.26
CA VAL A 44 15.52 -13.99 -11.94
C VAL A 44 16.33 -13.61 -13.18
N GLY A 45 17.22 -14.51 -13.64
CA GLY A 45 18.00 -14.32 -14.86
C GLY A 45 17.11 -13.86 -16.02
N GLY A 46 17.53 -12.81 -16.74
CA GLY A 46 16.72 -12.13 -17.76
C GLY A 46 16.02 -10.84 -17.29
N GLY A 47 16.16 -10.44 -16.02
CA GLY A 47 15.66 -9.15 -15.52
C GLY A 47 14.19 -9.16 -15.07
N HIS A 48 13.54 -10.32 -15.14
CA HIS A 48 12.21 -10.53 -14.58
C HIS A 48 12.24 -10.50 -13.05
N ARG A 49 11.16 -10.01 -12.44
CA ARG A 49 11.00 -9.90 -10.99
C ARG A 49 9.80 -10.72 -10.55
N TYR A 50 9.96 -11.38 -9.41
CA TYR A 50 8.90 -12.16 -8.79
C TYR A 50 8.77 -11.79 -7.31
N VAL A 51 7.55 -11.92 -6.82
CA VAL A 51 7.18 -11.74 -5.42
C VAL A 51 6.35 -12.94 -4.98
N MET A 52 6.46 -13.33 -3.70
CA MET A 52 5.60 -14.36 -3.14
C MET A 52 4.27 -13.75 -2.73
N LEU A 53 3.17 -14.50 -2.88
CA LEU A 53 1.85 -14.05 -2.46
C LEU A 53 1.83 -13.67 -0.97
N SER A 54 2.48 -14.46 -0.10
CA SER A 54 2.56 -14.15 1.33
C SER A 54 3.24 -12.80 1.61
N ASP A 55 4.38 -12.54 0.97
CA ASP A 55 5.15 -11.30 1.11
C ASP A 55 4.35 -10.09 0.58
N LEU A 56 3.64 -10.28 -0.54
CA LEU A 56 2.77 -9.25 -1.11
C LEU A 56 1.64 -8.88 -0.14
N MET A 57 0.97 -9.89 0.43
CA MET A 57 -0.13 -9.69 1.38
C MET A 57 0.34 -9.05 2.69
N ALA A 58 1.52 -9.43 3.18
CA ALA A 58 2.13 -8.80 4.35
C ALA A 58 2.44 -7.32 4.09
N PHE A 59 2.99 -7.01 2.91
CA PHE A 59 3.27 -5.64 2.52
C PHE A 59 2.00 -4.79 2.37
N ASP A 60 0.96 -5.31 1.71
CA ASP A 60 -0.30 -4.59 1.50
C ASP A 60 -0.97 -4.24 2.84
N ARG A 61 -1.03 -5.20 3.77
CA ARG A 61 -1.56 -4.98 5.12
C ARG A 61 -0.81 -3.88 5.86
N CYS A 62 0.51 -4.00 5.96
CA CYS A 62 1.35 -3.01 6.64
C CYS A 62 1.21 -1.62 5.99
N SER A 63 1.16 -1.55 4.66
CA SER A 63 1.01 -0.30 3.94
C SER A 63 -0.36 0.36 4.14
N ARG A 64 -1.43 -0.42 4.39
CA ARG A 64 -2.77 0.12 4.71
C ARG A 64 -2.82 0.66 6.12
N GLU A 65 -2.25 -0.07 7.08
CA GLU A 65 -2.14 0.35 8.48
C GLU A 65 -1.35 1.65 8.61
N GLU A 66 -0.21 1.76 7.92
CA GLU A 66 0.62 2.97 7.92
C GLU A 66 -0.10 4.18 7.31
N ARG A 67 -0.89 3.98 6.24
CA ARG A 67 -1.71 5.06 5.65
C ARG A 67 -2.85 5.47 6.58
N ALA A 68 -3.54 4.51 7.18
CA ALA A 68 -4.64 4.77 8.11
C ALA A 68 -4.13 5.53 9.35
N SER A 69 -2.99 5.13 9.91
CA SER A 69 -2.34 5.82 11.04
C SER A 69 -2.03 7.27 10.69
N ARG A 70 -1.33 7.51 9.57
CA ARG A 70 -0.98 8.89 9.15
C ARG A 70 -2.19 9.79 8.96
N LEU A 71 -3.25 9.27 8.35
CA LEU A 71 -4.49 10.03 8.16
C LEU A 71 -5.20 10.29 9.50
N GLY A 72 -5.17 9.33 10.42
CA GLY A 72 -5.65 9.48 11.79
C GLY A 72 -4.87 10.55 12.58
N ASP A 73 -3.54 10.55 12.46
CA ASP A 73 -2.66 11.54 13.09
C ASP A 73 -2.98 12.94 12.56
N MET A 74 -3.07 13.11 11.24
CA MET A 74 -3.47 14.38 10.61
C MET A 74 -4.84 14.85 11.08
N ARG A 75 -5.81 13.93 11.18
CA ARG A 75 -7.16 14.24 11.66
C ARG A 75 -7.16 14.70 13.12
N THR A 76 -6.33 14.07 13.95
CA THR A 76 -6.18 14.42 15.36
C THR A 76 -5.54 15.79 15.51
N CYS A 77 -4.44 16.08 14.80
CA CYS A 77 -3.81 17.40 14.81
C CYS A 77 -4.77 18.50 14.37
N ALA A 78 -5.55 18.29 13.30
CA ALA A 78 -6.52 19.28 12.84
C ALA A 78 -7.69 19.49 13.81
N ALA A 79 -8.07 18.47 14.60
CA ALA A 79 -9.06 18.61 15.65
C ALA A 79 -8.52 19.40 16.86
N GLU A 80 -7.28 19.13 17.27
CA GLU A 80 -6.59 19.87 18.33
C GLU A 80 -6.37 21.35 17.95
N GLU A 81 -6.07 21.63 16.68
CA GLU A 81 -5.91 23.00 16.16
C GLU A 81 -7.26 23.72 15.91
N GLY A 82 -8.40 23.11 16.25
CA GLY A 82 -9.72 23.74 16.21
C GLY A 82 -10.32 23.92 14.81
N PHE A 83 -9.74 23.34 13.76
CA PHE A 83 -10.22 23.51 12.37
C PHE A 83 -11.60 22.90 12.11
N TYR A 84 -12.08 22.01 12.98
CA TYR A 84 -13.41 21.39 12.87
C TYR A 84 -14.51 22.12 13.67
N ASP A 85 -14.18 23.19 14.40
CA ASP A 85 -15.18 24.02 15.13
C ASP A 85 -15.86 25.08 14.24
N HIS A 86 -15.55 25.12 12.93
CA HIS A 86 -16.25 25.96 11.96
C HIS A 86 -17.58 25.36 11.49
N GLY A 87 -18.49 25.11 12.44
CA GLY A 87 -19.88 24.72 12.13
C GLY A 87 -20.64 25.73 11.26
N GLY A 88 -20.19 26.98 11.20
CA GLY A 88 -20.77 28.03 10.36
C GLY A 88 -20.42 27.96 8.87
N ALA A 89 -19.23 27.44 8.51
CA ALA A 89 -18.74 27.49 7.12
C ALA A 89 -19.35 26.38 6.24
N VAL A 90 -19.62 25.21 6.81
CA VAL A 90 -20.24 24.07 6.09
C VAL A 90 -21.70 24.38 5.76
N ALA A 91 -22.42 25.04 6.68
CA ALA A 91 -23.80 25.44 6.48
C ALA A 91 -23.95 26.49 5.35
N ASP A 92 -22.97 27.38 5.18
CA ASP A 92 -22.98 28.40 4.12
C ASP A 92 -22.69 27.79 2.74
N TYR A 93 -21.79 26.81 2.66
CA TYR A 93 -21.48 26.09 1.42
C TYR A 93 -22.66 25.26 0.91
N LEU A 94 -23.48 24.70 1.80
CA LEU A 94 -24.67 23.91 1.45
C LEU A 94 -25.87 24.78 1.04
N LYS A 95 -25.93 26.03 1.48
CA LYS A 95 -26.99 26.99 1.09
C LYS A 95 -26.87 27.50 -0.35
N GLY A 96 -25.71 27.32 -1.00
CA GLY A 96 -25.51 27.71 -2.41
C GLY A 96 -26.08 26.72 -3.44
N PHE A 97 -26.66 25.61 -2.99
CA PHE A 97 -27.22 24.55 -3.84
C PHE A 97 -28.76 24.49 -3.83
N GLU A 98 -29.43 25.49 -3.27
CA GLU A 98 -30.90 25.61 -3.21
C GLU A 98 -31.42 26.75 -4.10
#